data_AF-A0A0S9DYY3-F1
#
_entry.id   AF-A0A0S9DYY3-F1
#
_cell.length_a   1.000
_cell.length_b   1.000
_cell.length_c   1.000
_cell.angle_alpha   90.00
_cell.angle_beta   90.00
_cell.angle_gamma   90.00
#
_symmetry.space_group_name_H-M   'P 1'
#
loop_
_entity.id
_entity.type
_entity.pdbx_description
1 polymer ?
#
loop_
_entity_poly.entity_id
_entity_poly.type
_entity_poly.pdbx_seq_one_letter_code
_entity_poly.pdbx_strand_id
1 'polypeptide(L)'
;MLTRALDSITGQKFTDFVLVVVNDSSEREPVDQLIESRGQALEGRVVVIHNDSPAGRWGAMDNAIAAVESDYVILHDDDDTWHPEFLEQTVRHLDTTPDDAAVGTRTELIFEEVRSHKIVELRRQLLATDLNTVSLLEMLKQNYVPPIALLLRRSVFAEIGSFDNTLPVLADWDFTLRLVSRFSVGFIDGKPLAYWHHRETSMGDEGNSVVADAQNHQRYNLRIRDKFLREGLQNGDNLGPMLLAAELFRELDTRATLARAEQSRVFDETRRLSADHLEVVHASIVTELSTLHHEIAGLRADVARMISLQETPPAKPRFSDRAVGRIRRVLGRR
;
A
#
# COMPACT_ATOMS: atom_id res chain seq x y z
N MET A 1 18.63 9.13 -10.88
CA MET A 1 18.44 9.19 -9.41
C MET A 1 19.72 8.85 -8.66
N LEU A 2 20.71 8.32 -9.37
CA LEU A 2 22.08 8.03 -8.94
C LEU A 2 22.70 8.94 -7.87
N THR A 3 22.51 10.26 -7.90
CA THR A 3 23.02 11.16 -6.83
C THR A 3 22.54 10.71 -5.44
N ARG A 4 21.24 10.40 -5.30
CA ARG A 4 20.64 9.94 -4.05
C ARG A 4 21.17 8.57 -3.64
N ALA A 5 21.31 7.65 -4.59
CA ALA A 5 21.89 6.33 -4.36
C ALA A 5 23.32 6.44 -3.81
N LEU A 6 24.18 7.21 -4.49
CA LEU A 6 25.56 7.45 -4.08
C LEU A 6 25.66 8.11 -2.70
N ASP A 7 24.78 9.05 -2.37
CA ASP A 7 24.74 9.66 -1.05
C ASP A 7 24.41 8.61 0.04
N SER A 8 23.52 7.66 -0.25
CA SER A 8 23.20 6.57 0.69
C SER A 8 24.32 5.52 0.84
N ILE A 9 25.09 5.27 -0.23
CA ILE A 9 26.23 4.35 -0.25
C ILE A 9 27.43 4.98 0.48
N THR A 10 27.75 6.23 0.17
CA THR A 10 28.87 6.96 0.82
C THR A 10 28.59 7.27 2.28
N GLY A 11 27.32 7.30 2.69
CA GLY A 11 26.88 7.45 4.08
C GLY A 11 26.90 6.17 4.92
N GLN A 12 27.33 5.01 4.37
CA GLN A 12 27.40 3.77 5.13
C GLN A 12 28.49 3.80 6.20
N LYS A 13 28.20 3.22 7.38
CA LYS A 13 29.18 3.07 8.47
C LYS A 13 30.26 2.02 8.18
N PHE A 14 29.92 1.03 7.35
CA PHE A 14 30.86 0.02 6.88
C PHE A 14 31.61 0.56 5.65
N THR A 15 32.94 0.57 5.70
CA THR A 15 33.78 1.26 4.69
C THR A 15 34.58 0.32 3.81
N ASP A 16 34.64 -0.97 4.14
CA ASP A 16 35.42 -1.99 3.41
C ASP A 16 34.62 -2.58 2.25
N PHE A 17 34.28 -1.73 1.29
CA PHE A 17 33.52 -2.11 0.10
C PHE A 17 34.18 -1.54 -1.16
N VAL A 18 33.89 -2.17 -2.29
CA VAL A 18 34.15 -1.62 -3.63
C VAL A 18 32.80 -1.36 -4.29
N LEU A 19 32.60 -0.11 -4.74
CA LEU A 19 31.44 0.30 -5.52
C LEU A 19 31.75 0.10 -7.01
N VAL A 20 30.96 -0.72 -7.68
CA VAL A 20 31.02 -0.81 -9.14
C VAL A 20 29.80 -0.11 -9.73
N VAL A 21 30.02 0.95 -10.50
CA VAL A 21 28.96 1.69 -11.19
C VAL A 21 28.98 1.30 -12.65
N VAL A 22 27.92 0.64 -13.11
CA VAL A 22 27.76 0.26 -14.51
C VAL A 22 26.80 1.22 -15.18
N ASN A 23 27.35 2.06 -16.05
CA ASN A 23 26.58 2.90 -16.95
C ASN A 23 26.22 2.07 -18.20
N ASP A 24 24.99 1.58 -18.25
CA ASP A 24 24.50 0.69 -19.31
C ASP A 24 24.01 1.48 -20.54
N SER A 25 24.95 2.05 -21.29
CA SER A 25 24.70 2.81 -22.53
C SER A 25 23.98 4.16 -22.37
N SER A 26 24.11 4.81 -21.21
CA SER A 26 23.77 6.23 -21.05
C SER A 26 24.99 7.14 -21.32
N GLU A 27 24.79 8.46 -21.28
CA GLU A 27 25.88 9.44 -21.42
C GLU A 27 26.95 9.24 -20.34
N ARG A 28 28.24 9.27 -20.74
CA ARG A 28 29.36 9.00 -19.84
C ARG A 28 29.66 10.18 -18.91
N GLU A 29 29.73 11.38 -19.50
CA GLU A 29 30.16 12.60 -18.80
C GLU A 29 29.35 12.90 -17.52
N PRO A 30 28.01 12.82 -17.49
CA PRO A 30 27.26 13.08 -16.25
C PRO A 30 27.55 12.06 -15.14
N VAL A 31 27.81 10.81 -15.50
CA VAL A 31 28.15 9.75 -14.53
C VAL A 31 29.54 10.01 -13.97
N ASP A 32 30.52 10.25 -14.84
CA ASP A 32 31.91 10.50 -14.44
C ASP A 32 32.01 11.72 -13.51
N GLN A 33 31.39 12.84 -13.90
CA GLN A 33 31.35 14.06 -13.06
C GLN A 33 30.73 13.80 -11.69
N LEU A 34 29.66 13.01 -11.64
CA LEU A 34 28.99 12.69 -10.38
C LEU A 34 29.88 11.81 -9.49
N ILE A 35 30.57 10.82 -10.03
CA ILE A 35 31.50 9.98 -9.28
C ILE A 35 32.71 10.79 -8.79
N GLU A 36 33.30 11.61 -9.66
CA GLU A 36 34.42 12.50 -9.31
C GLU A 36 34.05 13.45 -8.17
N SER A 37 32.82 13.99 -8.18
CA SER A 37 32.33 14.89 -7.13
C SER A 37 32.24 14.24 -5.74
N ARG A 38 32.28 12.90 -5.65
CA ARG A 38 32.30 12.15 -4.39
C ARG A 38 33.71 11.79 -3.93
N GLY A 39 34.73 12.06 -4.75
CA GLY A 39 36.18 12.08 -4.46
C GLY A 39 36.61 11.31 -3.21
N GLN A 40 36.80 12.01 -2.10
CA GLN A 40 37.29 11.44 -0.83
C GLN A 40 36.44 10.27 -0.29
N ALA A 41 35.12 10.31 -0.50
CA ALA A 41 34.24 9.27 0.01
C ALA A 41 34.33 7.96 -0.77
N LEU A 42 34.87 7.98 -2.00
CA LEU A 42 34.98 6.81 -2.89
C LEU A 42 36.42 6.55 -3.37
N GLU A 43 37.39 7.32 -2.88
CA GLU A 43 38.80 7.23 -3.29
C GLU A 43 39.33 5.80 -3.10
N GLY A 44 39.86 5.21 -4.18
CA GLY A 44 40.39 3.85 -4.22
C GLY A 44 39.34 2.72 -4.11
N ARG A 45 38.04 3.06 -4.08
CA ARG A 45 36.94 2.12 -3.83
C ARG A 45 35.84 2.16 -4.88
N VAL A 46 36.05 2.81 -6.02
CA VAL A 46 35.07 2.87 -7.11
C VAL A 46 35.65 2.38 -8.43
N VAL A 47 34.87 1.58 -9.14
CA VAL A 47 35.13 1.15 -10.52
C VAL A 47 33.93 1.59 -11.36
N VAL A 48 34.18 2.31 -12.44
CA VAL A 48 33.14 2.73 -13.38
C VAL A 48 33.29 1.94 -14.68
N ILE A 49 32.19 1.34 -15.14
CA ILE A 49 32.11 0.57 -16.38
C ILE A 49 31.08 1.25 -17.27
N HIS A 50 31.46 1.57 -18.52
CA HIS A 50 30.52 2.06 -19.53
C HIS A 50 30.30 0.98 -20.58
N ASN A 51 29.08 0.45 -20.67
CA ASN A 51 28.74 -0.47 -21.74
C ASN A 51 28.40 0.32 -23.02
N ASP A 52 29.04 -0.04 -24.12
CA ASP A 52 28.79 0.58 -25.44
C ASP A 52 27.43 0.19 -26.03
N SER A 53 26.84 -0.92 -25.57
CA SER A 53 25.51 -1.38 -25.93
C SER A 53 24.77 -1.90 -24.69
N PRO A 54 23.44 -1.73 -24.61
CA PRO A 54 22.69 -2.06 -23.40
C PRO A 54 22.76 -3.57 -23.14
N ALA A 55 23.34 -3.94 -22.01
CA ALA A 55 23.40 -5.30 -21.50
C ALA A 55 22.15 -5.67 -20.68
N GLY A 56 21.34 -4.67 -20.33
CA GLY A 56 20.23 -4.80 -19.40
C GLY A 56 20.72 -4.93 -17.95
N ARG A 57 19.78 -4.81 -17.00
CA ARG A 57 20.07 -4.83 -15.56
C ARG A 57 20.98 -5.98 -15.12
N TRP A 58 20.65 -7.20 -15.54
CA TRP A 58 21.34 -8.40 -15.10
C TRP A 58 22.67 -8.61 -15.83
N GLY A 59 22.77 -8.22 -17.11
CA GLY A 59 24.05 -8.19 -17.81
C GLY A 59 25.01 -7.11 -17.28
N ALA A 60 24.49 -5.96 -16.88
CA ALA A 60 25.25 -4.92 -16.19
C ALA A 60 25.76 -5.43 -14.83
N MET A 61 24.93 -6.14 -14.07
CA MET A 61 25.34 -6.81 -12.83
C MET A 61 26.42 -7.88 -13.08
N ASP A 62 26.30 -8.71 -14.11
CA ASP A 62 27.32 -9.71 -14.46
C ASP A 62 28.68 -9.04 -14.76
N ASN A 63 28.66 -7.94 -15.52
CA ASN A 63 29.86 -7.14 -15.79
C ASN A 63 30.46 -6.57 -14.50
N ALA A 64 29.61 -6.11 -13.56
CA ALA A 64 30.06 -5.59 -12.27
C ALA A 64 30.73 -6.67 -11.40
N ILE A 65 30.09 -7.84 -11.29
CA ILE A 65 30.59 -8.98 -10.52
C ILE A 65 31.94 -9.47 -11.07
N ALA A 66 32.11 -9.47 -12.39
CA ALA A 66 33.34 -9.89 -13.05
C ALA A 66 34.50 -8.89 -12.93
N ALA A 67 34.21 -7.61 -12.66
CA ALA A 67 35.22 -6.55 -12.62
C ALA A 67 35.99 -6.47 -11.29
N VAL A 68 35.44 -7.04 -10.21
CA VAL A 68 36.01 -6.93 -8.87
C VAL A 68 35.89 -8.26 -8.12
N GLU A 69 36.88 -8.53 -7.27
CA GLU A 69 36.81 -9.62 -6.29
C GLU A 69 36.23 -9.10 -4.97
N SER A 70 35.36 -9.88 -4.34
CA SER A 70 34.75 -9.54 -3.07
C SER A 70 34.20 -10.80 -2.38
N ASP A 71 34.12 -10.80 -1.05
CA ASP A 71 33.51 -11.92 -0.31
C ASP A 71 31.98 -11.90 -0.43
N TYR A 72 31.42 -10.70 -0.46
CA TYR A 72 29.98 -10.44 -0.53
C TYR A 72 29.61 -9.64 -1.78
N VAL A 73 28.39 -9.84 -2.26
CA VAL A 73 27.80 -9.14 -3.40
C VAL A 73 26.41 -8.65 -3.00
N ILE A 74 26.12 -7.41 -3.32
CA ILE A 74 24.77 -6.85 -3.23
C ILE A 74 24.52 -5.93 -4.43
N LEU A 75 23.27 -5.89 -4.87
CA LEU A 75 22.81 -5.00 -5.92
C LEU A 75 22.21 -3.74 -5.31
N HIS A 76 22.55 -2.60 -5.87
CA HIS A 76 21.98 -1.31 -5.50
C HIS A 76 21.44 -0.66 -6.77
N ASP A 77 20.11 -0.51 -6.86
CA ASP A 77 19.48 0.19 -7.98
C ASP A 77 19.64 1.71 -7.79
N ASP A 78 19.91 2.45 -8.87
CA ASP A 78 20.30 3.87 -8.81
C ASP A 78 19.20 4.80 -8.26
N ASP A 79 17.99 4.26 -8.10
CA ASP A 79 16.81 4.93 -7.60
C ASP A 79 16.44 4.57 -6.16
N ASP A 80 17.18 3.65 -5.52
CA ASP A 80 16.93 3.20 -4.17
C ASP A 80 17.88 3.81 -3.12
N THR A 81 17.62 3.55 -1.83
CA THR A 81 18.51 3.99 -0.74
C THR A 81 18.63 2.98 0.39
N TRP A 82 19.69 3.14 1.18
CA TRP A 82 19.93 2.37 2.40
C TRP A 82 19.95 3.24 3.66
N HIS A 83 19.60 2.62 4.79
CA HIS A 83 19.94 3.12 6.11
C HIS A 83 21.48 3.09 6.28
N PRO A 84 22.11 4.04 7.00
CA PRO A 84 23.57 4.10 7.21
C PRO A 84 24.23 2.86 7.82
N GLU A 85 23.45 1.90 8.32
CA GLU A 85 23.92 0.69 9.00
C GLU A 85 23.67 -0.57 8.17
N PHE A 86 23.13 -0.44 6.95
CA PHE A 86 22.75 -1.58 6.14
C PHE A 86 23.93 -2.53 5.92
N LEU A 87 25.06 -2.02 5.41
CA LEU A 87 26.24 -2.84 5.12
C LEU A 87 26.87 -3.39 6.40
N GLU A 88 26.94 -2.57 7.46
CA GLU A 88 27.51 -2.99 8.75
C GLU A 88 26.74 -4.19 9.35
N GLN A 89 25.41 -4.13 9.33
CA GLN A 89 24.59 -5.17 9.93
C GLN A 89 24.52 -6.44 9.06
N THR A 90 24.43 -6.30 7.75
CA THR A 90 24.38 -7.45 6.83
C THR A 90 25.71 -8.19 6.75
N VAL A 91 26.84 -7.47 6.67
CA VAL A 91 28.18 -8.09 6.71
C VAL A 91 28.39 -8.79 8.05
N ARG A 92 28.09 -8.12 9.17
CA ARG A 92 28.20 -8.73 10.51
C ARG A 92 27.38 -10.01 10.61
N HIS A 93 26.15 -10.04 10.09
CA HIS A 93 25.31 -11.24 10.10
C HIS A 93 25.99 -12.41 9.40
N LEU A 94 26.49 -12.20 8.18
CA LEU A 94 27.15 -13.25 7.41
C LEU A 94 28.49 -13.66 8.05
N ASP A 95 29.26 -12.74 8.60
CA ASP A 95 30.50 -13.08 9.30
C ASP A 95 30.24 -13.96 10.54
N THR A 96 29.13 -13.72 11.25
CA THR A 96 28.78 -14.48 12.47
C THR A 96 27.92 -15.72 12.22
N THR A 97 27.37 -15.88 11.01
CA THR A 97 26.45 -16.97 10.65
C THR A 97 26.93 -17.64 9.35
N PRO A 98 27.98 -18.48 9.42
CA PRO A 98 28.60 -19.07 8.22
C PRO A 98 27.65 -19.99 7.42
N ASP A 99 26.62 -20.54 8.07
CA ASP A 99 25.64 -21.43 7.43
C ASP A 99 24.66 -20.68 6.51
N ASP A 100 24.49 -19.37 6.71
CA ASP A 100 23.67 -18.53 5.84
C ASP A 100 24.49 -18.13 4.61
N ALA A 101 23.96 -18.43 3.42
CA ALA A 101 24.57 -18.02 2.16
C ALA A 101 24.21 -16.59 1.76
N ALA A 102 23.16 -16.04 2.38
CA ALA A 102 22.68 -14.70 2.14
C ALA A 102 21.94 -14.18 3.37
N VAL A 103 21.73 -12.86 3.43
CA VAL A 103 20.91 -12.22 4.46
C VAL A 103 20.03 -11.15 3.84
N GLY A 104 18.73 -11.27 4.10
CA GLY A 104 17.73 -10.26 3.79
C GLY A 104 17.56 -9.27 4.95
N THR A 105 17.06 -8.07 4.66
CA THR A 105 16.72 -7.07 5.69
C THR A 105 15.28 -6.62 5.59
N ARG A 106 14.73 -6.11 6.69
CA ARG A 106 13.44 -5.40 6.65
C ARG A 106 13.53 -4.24 5.65
N THR A 107 12.56 -4.18 4.74
CA THR A 107 12.45 -3.14 3.70
C THR A 107 11.25 -2.25 3.94
N GLU A 108 11.43 -0.95 3.70
CA GLU A 108 10.34 0.03 3.66
C GLU A 108 10.16 0.51 2.22
N LEU A 109 8.92 0.45 1.74
CA LEU A 109 8.49 1.00 0.48
C LEU A 109 8.29 2.51 0.65
N ILE A 110 8.98 3.31 -0.16
CA ILE A 110 8.83 4.76 -0.20
C ILE A 110 8.13 5.14 -1.50
N PHE A 111 6.87 5.54 -1.40
CA PHE A 111 6.11 5.99 -2.57
C PHE A 111 6.40 7.46 -2.81
N GLU A 112 6.80 7.80 -4.03
CA GLU A 112 7.26 9.13 -4.41
C GLU A 112 6.81 9.49 -5.83
N GLU A 113 6.88 10.78 -6.15
CA GLU A 113 6.57 11.31 -7.47
C GLU A 113 7.58 12.40 -7.86
N VAL A 114 7.81 12.56 -9.16
CA VAL A 114 8.64 13.64 -9.68
C VAL A 114 7.74 14.84 -10.00
N ARG A 115 7.86 15.91 -9.21
CA ARG A 115 7.18 17.20 -9.43
C ARG A 115 8.19 18.29 -9.70
N SER A 116 8.15 18.86 -10.90
CA SER A 116 9.02 19.98 -11.30
C SER A 116 10.51 19.71 -11.05
N HIS A 117 10.99 18.53 -11.46
CA HIS A 117 12.37 18.06 -11.26
C HIS A 117 12.77 17.85 -9.79
N LYS A 118 11.80 17.73 -8.88
CA LYS A 118 12.04 17.37 -7.48
C LYS A 118 11.27 16.11 -7.13
N ILE A 119 11.89 15.25 -6.34
CA ILE A 119 11.26 14.06 -5.80
C ILE A 119 10.45 14.48 -4.57
N VAL A 120 9.17 14.14 -4.54
CA VAL A 120 8.27 14.37 -3.42
C VAL A 120 7.83 13.02 -2.87
N GLU A 121 8.15 12.77 -1.61
CA GLU A 121 7.66 11.59 -0.89
C GLU A 121 6.17 11.75 -0.57
N LEU A 122 5.39 10.71 -0.86
CA LEU A 122 3.94 10.67 -0.67
C LEU A 122 3.56 9.88 0.58
N ARG A 123 4.12 8.68 0.74
CA ARG A 123 3.84 7.77 1.84
C ARG A 123 4.94 6.71 1.98
N ARG A 124 4.98 6.09 3.15
CA ARG A 124 5.85 4.94 3.45
C ARG A 124 5.02 3.75 3.88
N GLN A 125 5.51 2.55 3.60
CA GLN A 125 4.88 1.30 4.01
C GLN A 125 5.92 0.22 4.22
N LEU A 126 5.84 -0.52 5.33
CA LEU A 126 6.68 -1.69 5.52
C LEU A 126 6.31 -2.81 4.54
N LEU A 127 7.32 -3.36 3.88
CA LEU A 127 7.17 -4.56 3.06
C LEU A 127 7.03 -5.79 3.97
N ALA A 128 6.05 -6.64 3.67
CA ALA A 128 5.88 -7.97 4.25
C ALA A 128 5.92 -7.97 5.79
N THR A 129 5.05 -7.20 6.46
CA THR A 129 5.11 -6.96 7.92
C THR A 129 5.10 -8.22 8.79
N ASP A 130 4.64 -9.34 8.25
CA ASP A 130 4.56 -10.67 8.87
C ASP A 130 5.77 -11.57 8.58
N LEU A 131 6.65 -11.17 7.65
CA LEU A 131 7.87 -11.90 7.32
C LEU A 131 8.85 -11.87 8.50
N ASN A 132 9.18 -13.04 9.04
CA ASN A 132 10.18 -13.19 10.10
C ASN A 132 11.40 -14.02 9.67
N THR A 133 11.33 -14.64 8.49
CA THR A 133 12.40 -15.46 7.91
C THR A 133 12.30 -15.46 6.39
N VAL A 134 13.43 -15.51 5.70
CA VAL A 134 13.48 -15.72 4.25
C VAL A 134 13.45 -17.22 3.99
N SER A 135 12.25 -17.79 3.94
CA SER A 135 12.06 -19.22 3.69
C SER A 135 11.57 -19.50 2.29
N LEU A 136 11.83 -20.73 1.81
CA LEU A 136 11.23 -21.22 0.58
C LEU A 136 9.70 -21.06 0.60
N LEU A 137 9.03 -21.42 1.70
CA LEU A 137 7.56 -21.33 1.81
C LEU A 137 7.03 -19.92 1.52
N GLU A 138 7.68 -18.89 2.05
CA GLU A 138 7.28 -17.51 1.80
C GLU A 138 7.64 -17.08 0.37
N MET A 139 8.84 -17.42 -0.10
CA MET A 139 9.28 -17.08 -1.46
C MET A 139 8.43 -17.76 -2.55
N LEU A 140 7.80 -18.90 -2.27
CA LEU A 140 6.86 -19.56 -3.20
C LEU A 140 5.60 -18.71 -3.46
N LYS A 141 5.22 -17.82 -2.54
CA LYS A 141 4.06 -16.92 -2.69
C LYS A 141 4.41 -15.72 -3.59
N GLN A 142 5.48 -15.01 -3.22
CA GLN A 142 6.03 -13.87 -3.95
C GLN A 142 7.43 -13.51 -3.43
N ASN A 143 8.16 -12.65 -4.14
CA ASN A 143 9.42 -12.12 -3.64
C ASN A 143 9.16 -11.07 -2.55
N TYR A 144 9.64 -11.31 -1.33
CA TYR A 144 9.54 -10.33 -0.23
C TYR A 144 10.88 -9.69 0.14
N VAL A 145 11.96 -10.05 -0.53
CA VAL A 145 13.30 -9.47 -0.32
C VAL A 145 13.83 -9.01 -1.69
N PRO A 146 13.61 -7.74 -2.07
CA PRO A 146 14.12 -7.22 -3.32
C PRO A 146 15.66 -7.21 -3.33
N PRO A 147 16.32 -7.16 -4.50
CA PRO A 147 17.79 -7.20 -4.59
C PRO A 147 18.51 -6.16 -3.72
N ILE A 148 17.94 -4.94 -3.60
CA ILE A 148 18.43 -3.87 -2.73
C ILE A 148 18.51 -4.27 -1.25
N ALA A 149 17.80 -5.31 -0.83
CA ALA A 149 17.70 -5.75 0.56
C ALA A 149 18.42 -7.07 0.83
N LEU A 150 19.14 -7.66 -0.14
CA LEU A 150 19.71 -9.01 -0.07
C LEU A 150 21.23 -8.99 -0.30
N LEU A 151 22.01 -9.16 0.78
CA LEU A 151 23.46 -9.38 0.69
C LEU A 151 23.75 -10.87 0.52
N LEU A 152 24.56 -11.21 -0.47
CA LEU A 152 24.88 -12.59 -0.86
C LEU A 152 26.36 -12.88 -0.64
N ARG A 153 26.71 -14.11 -0.24
CA ARG A 153 28.07 -14.63 -0.43
C ARG A 153 28.35 -14.76 -1.92
N ARG A 154 29.52 -14.31 -2.37
CA ARG A 154 29.92 -14.46 -3.79
C ARG A 154 29.90 -15.91 -4.26
N SER A 155 30.20 -16.88 -3.39
CA SER A 155 30.19 -18.30 -3.72
C SER A 155 28.82 -18.83 -4.20
N VAL A 156 27.72 -18.15 -3.87
CA VAL A 156 26.36 -18.50 -4.35
C VAL A 156 26.30 -18.56 -5.87
N PHE A 157 26.94 -17.61 -6.56
CA PHE A 157 26.90 -17.54 -8.03
C PHE A 157 27.54 -18.74 -8.71
N ALA A 158 28.55 -19.36 -8.09
CA ALA A 158 29.17 -20.58 -8.61
C ALA A 158 28.24 -21.81 -8.49
N GLU A 159 27.37 -21.83 -7.47
CA GLU A 159 26.50 -22.96 -7.16
C GLU A 159 25.16 -22.92 -7.89
N ILE A 160 24.55 -21.73 -8.01
CA ILE A 160 23.20 -21.58 -8.61
C ILE A 160 23.19 -20.82 -9.93
N GLY A 161 24.33 -20.29 -10.36
CA GLY A 161 24.44 -19.42 -11.53
C GLY A 161 23.95 -18.00 -11.26
N SER A 162 24.01 -17.15 -12.29
CA SER A 162 23.56 -15.76 -12.21
C SER A 162 22.04 -15.62 -12.36
N PHE A 163 21.57 -14.37 -12.44
CA PHE A 163 20.20 -14.02 -12.78
C PHE A 163 19.93 -14.38 -14.25
N ASP A 164 18.68 -14.76 -14.55
CA ASP A 164 18.31 -15.14 -15.92
C ASP A 164 18.07 -13.90 -16.78
N ASN A 165 19.06 -13.55 -17.61
CA ASN A 165 19.01 -12.40 -18.53
C ASN A 165 17.87 -12.48 -19.56
N THR A 166 17.21 -13.63 -19.71
CA THR A 166 16.04 -13.79 -20.60
C THR A 166 14.72 -13.36 -19.94
N LEU A 167 14.72 -13.09 -18.63
CA LEU A 167 13.57 -12.61 -17.86
C LEU A 167 13.60 -11.07 -17.77
N PRO A 168 12.73 -10.34 -18.49
CA PRO A 168 12.67 -8.88 -18.41
C PRO A 168 12.12 -8.38 -17.06
N VAL A 169 11.37 -9.23 -16.36
CA VAL A 169 10.82 -9.00 -15.03
C VAL A 169 10.94 -10.29 -14.22
N LEU A 170 10.94 -10.19 -12.89
CA LEU A 170 10.96 -11.32 -11.95
C LEU A 170 12.21 -12.22 -12.01
N ALA A 171 13.30 -11.79 -12.65
CA ALA A 171 14.55 -12.58 -12.60
C ALA A 171 15.14 -12.64 -11.19
N ASP A 172 14.89 -11.60 -10.39
CA ASP A 172 15.17 -11.57 -8.96
C ASP A 172 14.39 -12.64 -8.20
N TRP A 173 13.12 -12.83 -8.55
CA TRP A 173 12.31 -13.88 -7.94
C TRP A 173 12.77 -15.28 -8.35
N ASP A 174 13.09 -15.52 -9.63
CA ASP A 174 13.70 -16.79 -10.09
C ASP A 174 15.01 -17.08 -9.35
N PHE A 175 15.90 -16.09 -9.24
CA PHE A 175 17.17 -16.21 -8.53
C PHE A 175 16.95 -16.53 -7.05
N THR A 176 16.10 -15.79 -6.36
CA THR A 176 15.82 -16.01 -4.94
C THR A 176 15.16 -17.37 -4.69
N LEU A 177 14.29 -17.86 -5.59
CA LEU A 177 13.75 -19.22 -5.52
C LEU A 177 14.86 -20.28 -5.62
N ARG A 178 15.82 -20.14 -6.54
CA ARG A 178 16.98 -21.04 -6.65
C ARG A 178 17.87 -20.98 -5.40
N LEU A 179 18.08 -19.79 -4.86
CA LEU A 179 18.85 -19.55 -3.64
C LEU A 179 18.25 -20.27 -2.43
N VAL A 180 16.99 -19.99 -2.09
CA VAL A 180 16.33 -20.55 -0.89
C VAL A 180 15.99 -22.04 -1.03
N SER A 181 16.02 -22.58 -2.25
CA SER A 181 15.87 -24.03 -2.47
C SER A 181 17.15 -24.82 -2.15
N ARG A 182 18.30 -24.13 -2.03
CA ARG A 182 19.61 -24.76 -1.81
C ARG A 182 20.29 -24.32 -0.52
N PHE A 183 20.05 -23.08 -0.09
CA PHE A 183 20.76 -22.48 1.02
C PHE A 183 19.83 -21.86 2.05
N SER A 184 20.29 -21.83 3.30
CA SER A 184 19.70 -21.00 4.33
C SER A 184 19.96 -19.51 4.02
N VAL A 185 18.94 -18.70 4.29
CA VAL A 185 18.99 -17.25 4.13
C VAL A 185 18.53 -16.60 5.43
N GLY A 186 19.42 -15.80 6.02
CA GLY A 186 19.14 -15.04 7.23
C GLY A 186 18.16 -13.90 6.97
N PHE A 187 17.56 -13.38 8.04
CA PHE A 187 16.71 -12.20 7.98
C PHE A 187 16.99 -11.27 9.16
N ILE A 188 17.36 -10.02 8.88
CA ILE A 188 17.50 -8.97 9.88
C ILE A 188 16.16 -8.23 9.99
N ASP A 189 15.42 -8.59 11.03
CA ASP A 189 14.15 -7.95 11.36
C ASP A 189 14.35 -6.70 12.25
N GLY A 190 13.27 -5.93 12.44
CA GLY A 190 13.24 -4.72 13.25
C GLY A 190 13.17 -3.47 12.38
N LYS A 191 14.14 -2.57 12.57
CA LYS A 191 14.15 -1.31 11.79
C LYS A 191 14.45 -1.60 10.31
N PRO A 192 13.77 -0.93 9.37
CA PRO A 192 14.12 -1.04 7.96
C PRO A 192 15.55 -0.60 7.70
N LEU A 193 16.30 -1.42 6.95
CA LEU A 193 17.65 -1.08 6.52
C LEU A 193 17.71 -0.73 5.03
N ALA A 194 16.75 -1.22 4.24
CA ALA A 194 16.60 -0.88 2.83
C ALA A 194 15.33 -0.07 2.58
N TYR A 195 15.43 0.91 1.68
CA TYR A 195 14.35 1.77 1.25
C TYR A 195 14.15 1.58 -0.25
N TRP A 196 13.02 0.98 -0.62
CA TRP A 196 12.68 0.69 -2.01
C TRP A 196 11.71 1.75 -2.53
N HIS A 197 12.15 2.55 -3.50
CA HIS A 197 11.45 3.74 -3.96
C HIS A 197 10.49 3.43 -5.12
N HIS A 198 9.22 3.78 -4.95
CA HIS A 198 8.13 3.48 -5.87
C HIS A 198 7.52 4.76 -6.46
N ARG A 199 7.58 4.91 -7.77
CA ARG A 199 6.94 5.91 -8.62
C ARG A 199 5.84 5.24 -9.46
N GLU A 200 4.63 5.20 -8.91
CA GLU A 200 3.48 4.52 -9.53
C GLU A 200 2.98 5.24 -10.80
N THR A 201 3.29 6.52 -10.98
CA THR A 201 2.77 7.37 -12.06
C THR A 201 3.81 7.74 -13.13
N SER A 202 5.07 7.37 -12.94
CA SER A 202 6.15 7.64 -13.90
C SER A 202 6.24 6.54 -14.97
N MET A 203 6.56 6.93 -16.21
CA MET A 203 6.74 6.03 -17.36
C MET A 203 8.19 6.13 -17.87
N GLY A 204 8.69 5.08 -18.52
CA GLY A 204 10.07 5.05 -19.04
C GLY A 204 11.11 4.80 -17.94
N ASP A 205 12.29 5.39 -18.06
CA ASP A 205 13.44 5.21 -17.15
C ASP A 205 13.15 5.64 -15.70
N GLU A 206 12.07 6.42 -15.49
CA GLU A 206 11.63 6.87 -14.17
C GLU A 206 10.53 6.00 -13.54
N GLY A 207 10.01 4.98 -14.24
CA GLY A 207 8.93 4.12 -13.74
C GLY A 207 9.45 2.81 -13.14
N ASN A 208 8.84 2.32 -12.05
CA ASN A 208 9.19 0.98 -11.57
C ASN A 208 8.64 -0.08 -12.53
N SER A 209 9.48 -1.07 -12.85
CA SER A 209 9.09 -2.22 -13.66
C SER A 209 7.87 -2.97 -13.08
N VAL A 210 7.74 -3.02 -11.75
CA VAL A 210 6.62 -3.66 -11.03
C VAL A 210 5.26 -3.03 -11.39
N VAL A 211 5.22 -1.73 -11.63
CA VAL A 211 3.97 -0.99 -11.92
C VAL A 211 3.78 -0.79 -13.42
N ALA A 212 4.84 -0.38 -14.12
CA ALA A 212 4.81 -0.12 -15.56
C ALA A 212 4.57 -1.40 -16.39
N ASP A 213 4.87 -2.58 -15.84
CA ASP A 213 4.80 -3.84 -16.57
C ASP A 213 4.02 -4.97 -15.85
N ALA A 214 2.92 -4.59 -15.20
CA ALA A 214 2.09 -5.52 -14.41
C ALA A 214 1.57 -6.73 -15.22
N GLN A 215 1.28 -6.56 -16.51
CA GLN A 215 0.83 -7.66 -17.37
C GLN A 215 1.96 -8.66 -17.65
N ASN A 216 3.20 -8.19 -17.89
CA ASN A 216 4.32 -9.11 -18.01
C ASN A 216 4.65 -9.77 -16.67
N HIS A 217 4.50 -9.08 -15.54
CA HIS A 217 4.71 -9.72 -14.22
C HIS A 217 3.81 -10.95 -14.05
N GLN A 218 2.52 -10.85 -14.36
CA GLN A 218 1.62 -12.02 -14.27
C GLN A 218 2.05 -13.13 -15.24
N ARG A 219 2.39 -12.77 -16.49
CA ARG A 219 2.79 -13.74 -17.51
C ARG A 219 4.10 -14.47 -17.14
N TYR A 220 5.11 -13.73 -16.70
CA TYR A 220 6.41 -14.30 -16.32
C TYR A 220 6.34 -15.03 -14.98
N ASN A 221 5.48 -14.62 -14.06
CA ASN A 221 5.22 -15.38 -12.84
C ASN A 221 4.75 -16.80 -13.17
N LEU A 222 3.73 -16.93 -14.03
CA LEU A 222 3.25 -18.22 -14.50
C LEU A 222 4.32 -19.00 -15.26
N ARG A 223 5.15 -18.33 -16.05
CA ARG A 223 6.24 -18.98 -16.79
C ARG A 223 7.32 -19.55 -15.86
N ILE A 224 7.70 -18.82 -14.81
CA ILE A 224 8.66 -19.30 -13.80
C ILE A 224 8.08 -20.50 -13.07
N ARG A 225 6.82 -20.43 -12.64
CA ARG A 225 6.13 -21.57 -12.01
C ARG A 225 6.04 -22.79 -12.93
N ASP A 226 5.68 -22.60 -14.20
CA ASP A 226 5.61 -23.68 -15.19
C ASP A 226 6.99 -24.32 -15.46
N LYS A 227 8.06 -23.51 -15.52
CA LYS A 227 9.46 -23.99 -15.63
C LYS A 227 9.79 -24.96 -14.48
N PHE A 228 9.66 -24.51 -13.23
CA PHE A 228 9.97 -25.36 -12.07
C PHE A 228 9.03 -26.56 -11.93
N LEU A 229 7.76 -26.43 -12.35
CA LEU A 229 6.83 -27.57 -12.40
C LEU A 229 7.31 -28.65 -13.36
N ARG A 230 7.74 -28.27 -14.56
CA ARG A 230 8.26 -29.22 -15.56
C ARG A 230 9.59 -29.84 -15.13
N GLU A 231 10.50 -29.04 -14.57
CA GLU A 231 11.77 -29.53 -14.03
C GLU A 231 11.54 -30.54 -12.91
N GLY A 232 10.59 -30.27 -12.02
CA GLY A 232 10.18 -31.21 -10.98
C GLY A 232 9.68 -32.55 -11.51
N LEU A 233 8.83 -32.52 -12.54
CA LEU A 233 8.32 -33.73 -13.19
C LEU A 233 9.41 -34.55 -13.88
N GLN A 234 10.48 -33.91 -14.38
CA GLN A 234 11.56 -34.58 -15.11
C GLN A 234 12.64 -35.13 -14.17
N ASN A 235 12.98 -34.39 -13.13
CA ASN A 235 14.14 -34.67 -12.27
C ASN A 235 13.76 -35.23 -10.90
N GLY A 236 12.46 -35.33 -10.60
CA GLY A 236 11.97 -35.72 -9.27
C GLY A 236 12.09 -34.63 -8.21
N ASP A 237 12.26 -33.37 -8.62
CA ASP A 237 12.27 -32.21 -7.73
C ASP A 237 10.84 -31.84 -7.29
N ASN A 238 10.66 -31.52 -6.02
CA ASN A 238 9.36 -31.21 -5.42
C ASN A 238 9.01 -29.71 -5.48
N LEU A 239 9.95 -28.86 -5.91
CA LEU A 239 9.74 -27.41 -5.98
C LEU A 239 8.55 -27.03 -6.88
N GLY A 240 8.40 -27.74 -7.99
CA GLY A 240 7.32 -27.58 -8.95
C GLY A 240 5.90 -27.73 -8.37
N PRO A 241 5.56 -28.92 -7.82
CA PRO A 241 4.29 -29.12 -7.12
C PRO A 241 4.04 -28.13 -5.97
N MET A 242 5.09 -27.71 -5.25
CA MET A 242 4.99 -26.71 -4.18
C MET A 242 4.66 -25.32 -4.72
N LEU A 243 5.26 -24.91 -5.85
CA LEU A 243 4.93 -23.66 -6.54
C LEU A 243 3.49 -23.65 -7.07
N LEU A 244 2.97 -24.78 -7.55
CA LEU A 244 1.58 -24.92 -7.95
C LEU A 244 0.65 -24.77 -6.74
N ALA A 245 0.94 -25.45 -5.64
CA ALA A 245 0.17 -25.31 -4.40
C ALA A 245 0.18 -23.86 -3.90
N ALA A 246 1.35 -23.21 -3.90
CA ALA A 246 1.48 -21.81 -3.50
C ALA A 246 0.68 -20.85 -4.40
N GLU A 247 0.63 -21.09 -5.71
CA GLU A 247 -0.19 -20.30 -6.62
C GLU A 247 -1.70 -20.48 -6.36
N LEU A 248 -2.13 -21.71 -6.10
CA LEU A 248 -3.51 -21.98 -5.69
C LEU A 248 -3.86 -21.29 -4.37
N PHE A 249 -2.95 -21.31 -3.40
CA PHE A 249 -3.10 -20.57 -2.15
C PHE A 249 -3.17 -19.06 -2.38
N ARG A 250 -2.29 -18.49 -3.22
CA ARG A 250 -2.27 -17.07 -3.57
C ARG A 250 -3.57 -16.63 -4.24
N GLU A 251 -4.09 -17.43 -5.16
CA GLU A 251 -5.37 -17.18 -5.83
C GLU A 251 -6.54 -17.24 -4.84
N LEU A 252 -6.55 -18.22 -3.94
CA LEU A 252 -7.56 -18.33 -2.88
C LEU A 252 -7.50 -17.15 -1.90
N ASP A 253 -6.31 -16.72 -1.48
CA ASP A 253 -6.14 -15.58 -0.58
C ASP A 253 -6.53 -14.26 -1.25
N THR A 254 -6.20 -14.08 -2.53
CA THR A 254 -6.66 -12.94 -3.34
C THR A 254 -8.19 -12.89 -3.38
N ARG A 255 -8.83 -14.03 -3.67
CA ARG A 255 -10.31 -14.14 -3.67
C ARG A 255 -10.91 -13.89 -2.30
N ALA A 256 -10.29 -14.40 -1.23
CA ALA A 256 -10.74 -14.18 0.14
C ALA A 256 -10.64 -12.71 0.54
N THR A 257 -9.56 -12.03 0.15
CA THR A 257 -9.36 -10.59 0.39
C THR A 257 -10.39 -9.75 -0.36
N LEU A 258 -10.64 -10.04 -1.64
CA LEU A 258 -11.68 -9.38 -2.42
C LEU A 258 -13.08 -9.62 -1.81
N ALA A 259 -13.37 -10.85 -1.37
CA ALA A 259 -14.63 -11.17 -0.72
C ALA A 259 -14.82 -10.42 0.61
N ARG A 260 -13.77 -10.28 1.43
CA ARG A 260 -13.80 -9.50 2.68
C ARG A 260 -14.00 -8.01 2.39
N ALA A 261 -13.33 -7.46 1.37
CA ALA A 261 -13.48 -6.07 0.97
C ALA A 261 -14.92 -5.78 0.52
N GLU A 262 -15.50 -6.65 -0.31
CA GLU A 262 -16.89 -6.53 -0.75
C GLU A 262 -17.87 -6.68 0.42
N GLN A 263 -17.63 -7.62 1.33
CA GLN A 263 -18.45 -7.77 2.54
C GLN A 263 -18.41 -6.52 3.41
N SER A 264 -17.24 -5.89 3.59
CA SER A 264 -17.11 -4.64 4.34
C SER A 264 -17.84 -3.49 3.64
N ARG A 265 -17.72 -3.39 2.30
CA ARG A 265 -18.43 -2.39 1.49
C ARG A 265 -19.95 -2.53 1.64
N VAL A 266 -20.46 -3.76 1.53
CA VAL A 266 -21.89 -4.07 1.71
C VAL A 266 -22.33 -3.74 3.15
N PHE A 267 -21.50 -4.03 4.15
CA PHE A 267 -21.81 -3.71 5.54
C PHE A 267 -21.91 -2.19 5.78
N ASP A 268 -20.95 -1.41 5.27
CA ASP A 268 -20.95 0.06 5.38
C ASP A 268 -22.13 0.69 4.63
N GLU A 269 -22.44 0.18 3.43
CA GLU A 269 -23.60 0.61 2.64
C GLU A 269 -24.93 0.29 3.36
N THR A 270 -25.04 -0.91 3.94
CA THR A 270 -26.21 -1.31 4.74
C THR A 270 -26.36 -0.43 5.98
N ARG A 271 -25.26 -0.10 6.66
CA ARG A 271 -25.26 0.79 7.83
C ARG A 271 -25.70 2.21 7.46
N ARG A 272 -25.22 2.73 6.33
CA ARG A 272 -25.61 4.04 5.81
C ARG A 272 -27.11 4.08 5.47
N LEU A 273 -27.61 3.11 4.70
CA LEU A 273 -29.02 3.00 4.34
C LEU A 273 -29.93 2.86 5.58
N SER A 274 -29.48 2.13 6.60
CA SER A 274 -30.22 1.99 7.86
C SER A 274 -30.27 3.30 8.64
N ALA A 275 -29.19 4.08 8.65
CA ALA A 275 -29.17 5.41 9.28
C ALA A 275 -30.09 6.39 8.55
N ASP A 276 -30.03 6.42 7.21
CA ASP A 276 -30.91 7.26 6.37
C ASP A 276 -32.39 6.89 6.59
N HIS A 277 -32.70 5.60 6.69
CA HIS A 277 -34.07 5.14 6.96
C HIS A 277 -34.56 5.55 8.36
N LEU A 278 -33.71 5.43 9.38
CA LEU A 278 -34.04 5.86 10.75
C LEU A 278 -34.32 7.38 10.82
N GLU A 279 -33.56 8.20 10.10
CA GLU A 279 -33.80 9.64 10.03
C GLU A 279 -35.16 9.96 9.39
N VAL A 280 -35.50 9.29 8.28
CA VAL A 280 -36.80 9.47 7.60
C VAL A 280 -37.96 9.07 8.51
N VAL A 281 -37.86 7.92 9.18
CA VAL A 281 -38.90 7.46 10.13
C VAL A 281 -39.03 8.44 11.31
N HIS A 282 -37.91 8.88 11.87
CA HIS A 282 -37.91 9.86 12.95
C HIS A 282 -38.58 11.17 12.53
N ALA A 283 -38.25 11.71 11.35
CA ALA A 283 -38.89 12.91 10.82
C ALA A 283 -40.41 12.73 10.65
N SER A 284 -40.86 11.58 10.12
CA SER A 284 -42.28 11.25 9.97
C SER A 284 -43.00 11.22 11.32
N ILE A 285 -42.43 10.56 12.33
CA ILE A 285 -43.00 10.49 13.68
C ILE A 285 -43.11 11.89 14.30
N VAL A 286 -42.08 12.72 14.17
CA VAL A 286 -42.08 14.10 14.69
C VAL A 286 -43.17 14.95 14.02
N THR A 287 -43.37 14.79 12.71
CA THR A 287 -44.45 15.47 11.97
C THR A 287 -45.83 15.00 12.45
N GLU A 288 -46.07 13.69 12.57
CA GLU A 288 -47.35 13.15 13.07
C GLU A 288 -47.64 13.62 14.50
N LEU A 289 -46.66 13.55 15.40
CA LEU A 289 -46.81 14.02 16.79
C LEU A 289 -47.15 15.52 16.85
N SER A 290 -46.55 16.34 15.97
CA SER A 290 -46.82 17.78 15.91
C SER A 290 -48.25 18.05 15.46
N THR A 291 -48.74 17.32 14.46
CA THR A 291 -50.14 17.38 13.99
C THR A 291 -51.10 17.00 15.12
N LEU A 292 -50.84 15.88 15.79
CA LEU A 292 -51.67 15.40 16.90
C LEU A 292 -51.70 16.39 18.07
N HIS A 293 -50.56 17.02 18.37
CA HIS A 293 -50.48 18.05 19.39
C HIS A 293 -51.34 19.27 19.03
N HIS A 294 -51.33 19.69 17.76
CA HIS A 294 -52.15 20.79 17.27
C HIS A 294 -53.65 20.46 17.36
N GLU A 295 -54.05 19.25 16.97
CA GLU A 295 -55.44 18.78 17.10
C GLU A 295 -55.92 18.76 18.56
N ILE A 296 -55.10 18.23 19.47
CA ILE A 296 -55.40 18.23 20.92
C ILE A 296 -55.54 19.65 21.45
N ALA A 297 -54.67 20.58 21.04
CA ALA A 297 -54.76 21.97 21.43
C ALA A 297 -56.06 22.62 20.92
N GLY A 298 -56.45 22.33 19.68
CA GLY A 298 -57.73 22.74 19.10
C GLY A 298 -58.92 22.23 19.90
N LEU A 299 -58.96 20.92 20.17
CA LEU A 299 -60.01 20.29 20.97
C LEU A 299 -60.10 20.87 22.39
N ARG A 300 -58.96 21.15 23.04
CA ARG A 300 -58.94 21.81 24.35
C ARG A 300 -59.54 23.22 24.29
N ALA A 301 -59.25 23.98 23.24
CA ALA A 301 -59.82 25.30 23.05
C ALA A 301 -61.33 25.23 22.80
N ASP A 302 -61.80 24.24 22.03
CA ASP A 302 -63.23 23.99 21.81
C ASP A 302 -63.97 23.62 23.11
N VAL A 303 -63.39 22.71 23.91
CA VAL A 303 -63.95 22.34 25.22
C VAL A 303 -64.01 23.56 26.14
N ALA A 304 -62.96 24.38 26.19
CA ALA A 304 -62.96 25.61 26.99
C ALA A 304 -64.03 26.62 26.53
N ARG A 305 -64.26 26.74 25.21
CA ARG A 305 -65.36 27.55 24.64
C ARG A 305 -66.73 27.00 25.03
N MET A 306 -66.92 25.68 25.02
CA MET A 306 -68.18 25.06 25.42
C MET A 306 -68.48 25.28 26.91
N ILE A 307 -67.47 25.18 27.77
CA ILE A 307 -67.61 25.44 29.21
C ILE A 307 -68.01 26.90 29.46
N SER A 308 -67.37 27.87 28.81
CA SER A 308 -67.68 29.30 29.01
C SER A 308 -69.08 29.69 28.52
N LEU A 309 -69.60 29.00 27.50
CA LEU A 309 -70.99 29.15 27.02
C LEU A 309 -72.03 28.59 28.01
N GLN A 310 -71.67 27.63 28.86
CA GLN A 310 -72.56 27.14 29.93
C GLN A 310 -72.58 28.04 31.17
N GLU A 311 -71.51 28.80 31.41
CA GLU A 311 -71.38 29.70 32.57
C GLU A 311 -71.94 31.11 32.33
N THR A 312 -72.42 31.43 31.12
CA THR A 312 -73.04 32.73 30.82
C THR A 312 -74.53 32.71 31.21
N PRO A 313 -74.98 33.50 32.22
CA PRO A 313 -76.39 33.50 32.61
C PRO A 313 -77.26 34.15 31.53
N PRO A 314 -78.51 33.70 31.31
CA PRO A 314 -79.37 34.26 30.28
C PRO A 314 -79.62 35.75 30.54
N ALA A 315 -79.37 36.58 29.53
CA ALA A 315 -79.62 38.02 29.59
C ALA A 315 -81.09 38.27 29.94
N LYS A 316 -81.35 38.92 31.09
CA LYS A 316 -82.71 39.37 31.46
C LYS A 316 -83.26 40.30 30.37
N PRO A 317 -84.45 40.05 29.82
CA PRO A 317 -85.03 40.93 28.81
C PRO A 317 -85.38 42.28 29.44
N ARG A 318 -84.79 43.37 28.93
CA ARG A 318 -85.20 44.75 29.24
C ARG A 318 -86.48 45.06 28.46
N PHE A 319 -87.63 45.00 29.12
CA PHE A 319 -88.85 45.64 28.62
C PHE A 319 -88.70 47.16 28.69
N SER A 320 -88.95 47.85 27.58
CA SER A 320 -88.87 49.32 27.52
C SER A 320 -90.19 49.96 27.96
N ASP A 321 -90.09 50.95 28.86
CA ASP A 321 -91.20 51.72 29.47
C ASP A 321 -91.99 52.63 28.50
N ARG A 322 -91.97 52.37 27.19
CA ARG A 322 -92.75 53.13 26.19
C ARG A 322 -94.11 52.52 25.84
N ALA A 323 -94.54 51.45 26.50
CA ALA A 323 -95.83 50.79 26.23
C ALA A 323 -96.92 50.97 27.31
N VAL A 324 -96.64 51.56 28.48
CA VAL A 324 -97.65 51.66 29.58
C VAL A 324 -98.35 53.04 29.66
N GLY A 325 -97.91 54.03 28.88
CA GLY A 325 -98.56 55.35 28.79
C GLY A 325 -99.79 55.45 27.88
N ARG A 326 -100.09 54.43 27.07
CA ARG A 326 -101.21 54.44 26.09
C ARG A 326 -102.44 53.60 26.50
N ILE A 327 -102.41 52.89 27.63
CA ILE A 327 -103.53 52.08 28.16
C ILE A 327 -104.03 52.65 29.50
N ARG A 328 -104.08 53.98 29.63
CA ARG A 328 -104.83 54.69 30.69
C ARG A 328 -105.87 55.67 30.15
N ARG A 329 -106.24 55.52 28.87
CA ARG A 329 -107.27 56.35 28.21
C ARG A 329 -108.48 55.55 27.70
N VAL A 330 -108.65 54.28 28.11
CA VAL A 330 -109.78 53.42 27.65
C VAL A 330 -110.57 52.75 28.79
N LEU A 331 -110.19 52.91 30.07
CA LEU A 331 -111.04 52.45 31.18
C LEU A 331 -111.10 53.52 32.27
N GLY A 332 -112.17 54.32 32.25
CA GLY A 332 -112.51 55.22 33.35
C GLY A 332 -113.25 56.51 32.97
N ARG A 333 -114.41 56.43 32.30
CA ARG A 333 -115.58 57.33 32.49
C ARG A 333 -116.73 56.92 31.56
N ARG A 334 -117.80 56.40 32.19
CA ARG A 334 -119.22 56.37 31.82
C ARG A 334 -119.63 55.86 30.44
#